data_AF-A0A9P6FWQ0-F1
#
_entry.id   AF-A0A9P6FWQ0-F1
#
_cell.length_a   1.000
_cell.length_b   1.000
_cell.length_c   1.000
_cell.angle_alpha   90.00
_cell.angle_beta   90.00
_cell.angle_gamma   90.00
#
_symmetry.space_group_name_H-M   'P 1'
#
loop_
_entity.id
_entity.type
_entity.pdbx_description
1 polymer ?
#
loop_
_entity_poly.entity_id
_entity_poly.type
_entity_poly.pdbx_seq_one_letter_code
_entity_poly.pdbx_strand_id
1 'polypeptide(L)'
;MNLPEEVVMSDSGNESESGNSSSNNAASSTSSLSLATGGRLAKLLLREQEIIKTLEALTQDIQQLEQGIQGNKDGGEEEDSKTEGGEPDLGGGMDLEEFEAPEWCVPIKANVMTYDWDNLAAECQFDVILMDPPWQLATHAPTRGVAIAYQQLPDICIEDLPVPKLSSNGFIFIWVINNKYAKAFDLMRKWGYRYVDDITWVKQTVNRRMAKGHGYYLQHAKETCLVGKK
;
A
#
# COMPACT_ATOMS: atom_id res chain seq x y z
N MET A 1 5.51 39.41 37.23
CA MET A 1 6.00 39.79 35.88
C MET A 1 4.80 40.30 35.09
N ASN A 2 4.99 41.35 34.29
CA ASN A 2 3.92 41.90 33.45
C ASN A 2 3.73 41.05 32.19
N LEU A 3 2.47 40.70 31.89
CA LEU A 3 1.67 40.95 30.66
C LEU A 3 2.34 41.01 29.27
N PRO A 4 1.60 40.86 28.15
CA PRO A 4 0.20 40.39 27.96
C PRO A 4 0.14 39.21 26.94
N GLU A 5 -0.86 38.89 26.10
CA GLU A 5 -2.25 39.35 25.80
C GLU A 5 -3.06 38.17 25.18
N GLU A 6 -4.36 38.33 24.92
CA GLU A 6 -5.15 37.45 24.02
C GLU A 6 -5.14 37.98 22.57
N VAL A 7 -5.09 37.08 21.57
CA VAL A 7 -5.34 37.44 20.17
C VAL A 7 -6.80 37.14 19.81
N VAL A 8 -7.60 38.20 19.72
CA VAL A 8 -8.97 38.16 19.19
C VAL A 8 -8.90 38.06 17.66
N MET A 9 -9.47 37.00 17.07
CA MET A 9 -9.79 36.98 15.64
C MET A 9 -11.20 37.50 15.42
N SER A 10 -11.31 38.64 14.74
CA SER A 10 -12.58 39.25 14.34
C SER A 10 -13.15 38.54 13.11
N ASP A 11 -14.39 38.08 13.22
CA ASP A 11 -15.21 37.60 12.12
C ASP A 11 -15.74 38.79 11.28
N SER A 12 -15.74 38.66 9.96
CA SER A 12 -16.32 39.63 9.03
C SER A 12 -16.55 38.99 7.65
N GLY A 13 -17.71 38.35 7.47
CA GLY A 13 -18.16 37.85 6.17
C GLY A 13 -18.69 38.95 5.25
N ASN A 14 -18.91 38.60 3.98
CA ASN A 14 -19.78 39.36 3.08
C ASN A 14 -20.29 38.45 1.94
N GLU A 15 -21.44 37.80 2.13
CA GLU A 15 -22.22 37.19 1.04
C GLU A 15 -23.24 38.22 0.53
N SER A 16 -23.26 38.45 -0.77
CA SER A 16 -24.29 39.27 -1.42
C SER A 16 -24.64 38.73 -2.81
N GLU A 17 -25.53 37.75 -2.86
CA GLU A 17 -26.18 37.36 -4.12
C GLU A 17 -27.28 38.38 -4.48
N SER A 18 -27.05 39.14 -5.55
CA SER A 18 -28.10 39.92 -6.22
C SER A 18 -28.42 39.27 -7.56
N GLY A 19 -29.60 38.65 -7.66
CA GLY A 19 -30.04 38.01 -8.90
C GLY A 19 -30.33 39.01 -10.02
N ASN A 20 -30.26 38.56 -11.28
CA ASN A 20 -30.97 39.22 -12.37
C ASN A 20 -31.48 38.21 -13.40
N SER A 21 -32.73 38.37 -13.79
CA SER A 21 -33.44 37.54 -14.76
C SER A 21 -33.54 38.24 -16.12
N SER A 22 -33.29 37.55 -17.24
CA SER A 22 -33.95 37.81 -18.53
C SER A 22 -33.67 36.75 -19.60
N SER A 23 -34.69 35.93 -19.85
CA SER A 23 -35.27 35.52 -21.14
C SER A 23 -34.46 35.46 -22.46
N ASN A 24 -34.70 34.34 -23.16
CA ASN A 24 -34.87 34.17 -24.62
C ASN A 24 -33.65 34.26 -25.57
N ASN A 25 -33.21 33.09 -26.04
CA ASN A 25 -33.50 32.65 -27.42
C ASN A 25 -33.15 31.18 -27.63
N ALA A 26 -34.16 30.33 -27.81
CA ALA A 26 -33.99 28.91 -28.16
C ALA A 26 -34.72 28.63 -29.48
N ALA A 27 -33.98 28.61 -30.59
CA ALA A 27 -34.50 28.20 -31.90
C ALA A 27 -33.43 27.48 -32.72
N SER A 28 -33.80 26.31 -33.25
CA SER A 28 -33.15 25.57 -34.35
C SER A 28 -31.71 25.06 -34.15
N SER A 29 -31.57 23.76 -33.83
CA SER A 29 -30.51 22.86 -34.37
C SER A 29 -30.64 21.39 -33.91
N THR A 30 -31.87 20.88 -33.74
CA THR A 30 -32.11 19.47 -33.39
C THR A 30 -32.18 18.57 -34.63
N SER A 31 -31.03 18.21 -35.22
CA SER A 31 -31.00 17.21 -36.32
C SER A 31 -29.70 16.39 -36.49
N SER A 32 -28.72 16.46 -35.57
CA SER A 32 -27.41 15.79 -35.76
C SER A 32 -26.93 14.85 -34.63
N LEU A 33 -27.64 14.75 -33.49
CA LEU A 33 -27.16 13.98 -32.32
C LEU A 33 -27.69 12.54 -32.17
N SER A 34 -28.59 12.05 -33.04
CA SER A 34 -29.27 10.76 -32.82
C SER A 34 -28.50 9.51 -33.30
N LEU A 35 -27.52 9.62 -34.21
CA LEU A 35 -26.81 8.45 -34.76
C LEU A 35 -25.59 8.00 -33.94
N ALA A 36 -24.85 8.90 -33.29
CA ALA A 36 -23.60 8.56 -32.63
C ALA A 36 -23.79 7.74 -31.34
N THR A 37 -24.89 7.97 -30.61
CA THR A 37 -25.15 7.36 -29.30
C THR A 37 -25.50 5.87 -29.40
N GLY A 38 -26.21 5.47 -30.46
CA GLY A 38 -26.64 4.08 -30.67
C GLY A 38 -25.47 3.10 -30.81
N GLY A 39 -24.42 3.48 -31.52
CA GLY A 39 -23.21 2.66 -31.68
C GLY A 39 -22.42 2.47 -30.38
N ARG A 40 -22.44 3.46 -29.47
CA ARG A 40 -21.81 3.33 -28.15
C ARG A 40 -22.65 2.43 -27.22
N LEU A 41 -23.97 2.59 -27.22
CA LEU A 41 -24.88 1.76 -26.43
C LEU A 41 -24.81 0.28 -26.85
N ALA A 42 -24.79 -0.01 -28.16
CA ALA A 42 -24.65 -1.37 -28.66
C ALA A 42 -23.33 -2.04 -28.23
N LYS A 43 -22.21 -1.30 -28.21
CA LYS A 43 -20.93 -1.81 -27.70
C LYS A 43 -20.95 -2.10 -26.20
N LEU A 44 -21.62 -1.25 -25.40
CA LEU A 44 -21.77 -1.46 -23.96
C LEU A 44 -22.64 -2.70 -23.66
N LEU A 45 -23.77 -2.87 -24.36
CA LEU A 45 -24.64 -4.04 -24.21
C LEU A 45 -23.94 -5.35 -24.61
N LEU A 46 -23.13 -5.35 -25.66
CA LEU A 46 -22.31 -6.52 -26.02
C LEU A 46 -21.26 -6.85 -24.95
N ARG A 47 -20.61 -5.82 -24.37
CA ARG A 47 -19.64 -6.02 -23.29
C ARG A 47 -20.29 -6.49 -21.99
N GLU A 48 -21.49 -6.02 -21.69
CA GLU A 48 -22.32 -6.51 -20.58
C GLU A 48 -22.66 -7.99 -20.75
N GLN A 49 -23.11 -8.41 -21.94
CA GLN A 49 -23.37 -9.83 -22.24
C GLN A 49 -22.11 -10.71 -22.17
N GLU A 50 -20.95 -10.18 -22.55
CA GLU A 50 -19.67 -10.86 -22.40
C GLU A 50 -19.32 -11.07 -20.92
N ILE A 51 -19.39 -10.00 -20.10
CA ILE A 51 -19.12 -10.03 -18.66
C ILE A 51 -20.06 -11.00 -17.94
N ILE A 52 -21.36 -11.01 -18.27
CA ILE A 52 -22.34 -11.93 -17.67
C ILE A 52 -21.94 -13.39 -17.94
N LYS A 53 -21.54 -13.74 -19.17
CA LYS A 53 -21.06 -15.10 -19.49
C LYS A 53 -19.80 -15.47 -18.72
N THR A 54 -18.88 -14.53 -18.53
CA THR A 54 -17.67 -14.77 -17.71
C THR A 54 -18.04 -15.03 -16.24
N LEU A 55 -18.99 -14.28 -15.68
CA LEU A 55 -19.48 -14.49 -14.32
C LEU A 55 -20.20 -15.83 -14.16
N GLU A 56 -21.03 -16.22 -15.14
CA GLU A 56 -21.71 -17.53 -15.15
C GLU A 56 -20.72 -18.70 -15.19
N ALA A 57 -19.67 -18.61 -16.02
CA ALA A 57 -18.62 -19.63 -16.09
C ALA A 57 -17.83 -19.73 -14.77
N LEU A 58 -17.33 -18.60 -14.23
CA LEU A 58 -16.61 -18.58 -12.96
C LEU A 58 -17.46 -19.09 -11.79
N THR A 59 -18.76 -18.85 -11.80
CA THR A 59 -19.68 -19.38 -10.78
C THR A 59 -19.80 -20.90 -10.86
N GLN A 60 -19.82 -21.48 -12.06
CA GLN A 60 -19.83 -22.93 -12.26
C GLN A 60 -18.51 -23.58 -11.84
N ASP A 61 -17.37 -22.93 -12.11
CA ASP A 61 -16.05 -23.43 -11.71
C ASP A 61 -15.90 -23.44 -10.18
N ILE A 62 -16.31 -22.36 -9.49
CA ILE A 62 -16.36 -22.30 -8.02
C ILE A 62 -17.24 -23.43 -7.47
N GLN A 63 -18.43 -23.64 -8.04
CA GLN A 63 -19.35 -24.68 -7.59
C GLN A 63 -18.80 -26.11 -7.77
N GLN A 64 -18.00 -26.35 -8.82
CA GLN A 64 -17.30 -27.63 -9.02
C GLN A 64 -16.16 -27.82 -8.00
N LEU A 65 -15.39 -26.78 -7.71
CA LEU A 65 -14.33 -26.81 -6.70
C LEU A 65 -14.88 -27.06 -5.29
N GLU A 66 -15.99 -26.41 -4.92
CA GLU A 66 -16.68 -26.65 -3.65
C GLU A 66 -17.15 -28.10 -3.50
N GLN A 67 -17.69 -28.70 -4.58
CA GLN A 67 -18.09 -30.12 -4.59
C GLN A 67 -16.88 -31.05 -4.46
N GLY A 68 -15.74 -30.73 -5.10
CA GLY A 68 -14.49 -31.48 -4.95
C GLY A 68 -13.96 -31.46 -3.51
N ILE A 69 -14.03 -30.30 -2.83
CA ILE A 69 -13.63 -30.14 -1.42
C ILE A 69 -14.57 -30.91 -0.48
N GLN A 70 -15.87 -30.95 -0.78
CA GLN A 70 -16.85 -31.65 0.05
C GLN A 70 -16.77 -33.18 -0.13
N GLY A 71 -16.52 -33.68 -1.35
CA GLY A 71 -16.37 -35.10 -1.64
C GLY A 71 -15.15 -35.77 -1.01
N ASN A 72 -14.15 -34.99 -0.59
CA ASN A 72 -12.91 -35.49 0.01
C ASN A 72 -12.95 -35.58 1.56
N LYS A 73 -14.13 -35.44 2.18
CA LYS A 73 -14.31 -35.44 3.66
C LYS A 73 -14.95 -36.70 4.25
N ASP A 74 -15.54 -37.59 3.45
CA ASP A 74 -16.30 -38.76 3.92
C ASP A 74 -15.48 -40.08 3.93
N GLY A 75 -14.17 -40.02 4.16
CA GLY A 75 -13.31 -41.22 4.15
C GLY A 75 -12.02 -41.10 4.95
N GLY A 76 -12.07 -41.38 6.25
CA GLY A 76 -10.88 -41.47 7.11
C GLY A 76 -11.24 -41.44 8.60
N GLU A 77 -11.22 -42.62 9.24
CA GLU A 77 -11.37 -42.74 10.71
C GLU A 77 -10.07 -42.36 11.45
N GLU A 78 -10.17 -42.20 12.77
CA GLU A 78 -9.21 -41.57 13.68
C GLU A 78 -7.78 -42.15 13.66
N GLU A 79 -6.76 -41.29 13.56
CA GLU A 79 -5.46 -41.52 14.21
C GLU A 79 -5.01 -40.27 14.99
N ASP A 80 -4.66 -40.49 16.26
CA ASP A 80 -4.40 -39.48 17.27
C ASP A 80 -2.94 -38.98 17.17
N SER A 81 -2.73 -37.77 16.64
CA SER A 81 -1.40 -37.14 16.63
C SER A 81 -1.41 -35.62 16.86
N LYS A 82 -0.46 -35.20 17.70
CA LYS A 82 -0.29 -33.86 18.27
C LYS A 82 -0.47 -32.72 17.27
N THR A 83 -1.53 -31.92 17.45
CA THR A 83 -1.70 -30.67 16.71
C THR A 83 -0.79 -29.58 17.28
N GLU A 84 0.35 -29.31 16.63
CA GLU A 84 1.01 -28.01 16.76
C GLU A 84 0.12 -26.96 16.09
N GLY A 85 -0.16 -25.86 16.82
CA GLY A 85 -1.04 -24.80 16.34
C GLY A 85 -0.35 -23.90 15.30
N GLY A 86 -0.21 -24.40 14.08
CA GLY A 86 0.05 -23.56 12.92
C GLY A 86 -1.16 -22.67 12.63
N GLU A 87 -0.93 -21.38 12.37
CA GLU A 87 -1.98 -20.53 11.79
C GLU A 87 -2.38 -21.10 10.42
N PRO A 88 -3.68 -21.12 10.06
CA PRO A 88 -4.07 -21.51 8.70
C PRO A 88 -3.47 -20.51 7.73
N ASP A 89 -2.70 -21.03 6.76
CA ASP A 89 -2.09 -20.23 5.72
C ASP A 89 -3.18 -19.60 4.84
N LEU A 90 -3.51 -18.34 5.12
CA LEU A 90 -4.39 -17.51 4.30
C LEU A 90 -3.61 -16.81 3.17
N GLY A 91 -2.32 -17.10 3.03
CA GLY A 91 -1.59 -16.89 1.79
C GLY A 91 -1.94 -18.01 0.82
N GLY A 92 -2.84 -17.73 -0.12
CA GLY A 92 -2.79 -18.46 -1.39
C GLY A 92 -1.41 -18.21 -1.97
N GLY A 93 -0.54 -19.22 -1.91
CA GLY A 93 0.85 -19.10 -2.34
C GLY A 93 0.87 -18.72 -3.81
N MET A 94 1.11 -17.44 -4.10
CA MET A 94 1.32 -16.97 -5.45
C MET A 94 2.55 -17.70 -5.97
N ASP A 95 2.36 -18.55 -6.98
CA ASP A 95 3.48 -19.20 -7.63
C ASP A 95 4.35 -18.10 -8.23
N LEU A 96 5.57 -17.96 -7.73
CA LEU A 96 6.47 -16.88 -8.12
C LEU A 96 6.91 -17.02 -9.59
N GLU A 97 6.66 -18.18 -10.20
CA GLU A 97 6.86 -18.45 -11.62
C GLU A 97 5.73 -17.83 -12.50
N GLU A 98 4.56 -17.51 -11.95
CA GLU A 98 3.41 -16.92 -12.66
C GLU A 98 3.23 -15.41 -12.42
N PHE A 99 4.13 -14.76 -11.67
CA PHE A 99 4.05 -13.31 -11.43
C PHE A 99 4.49 -12.50 -12.65
N GLU A 100 3.53 -12.01 -13.43
CA GLU A 100 3.75 -10.95 -14.41
C GLU A 100 3.73 -9.55 -13.76
N ALA A 101 4.80 -8.79 -13.94
CA ALA A 101 4.84 -7.40 -13.49
C ALA A 101 3.92 -6.52 -14.37
N PRO A 102 3.26 -5.49 -13.82
CA PRO A 102 2.46 -4.55 -14.61
C PRO A 102 3.27 -3.88 -15.73
N GLU A 103 2.61 -3.49 -16.82
CA GLU A 103 3.19 -2.97 -18.08
C GLU A 103 4.35 -1.96 -17.90
N TRP A 104 4.26 -1.08 -16.88
CA TRP A 104 5.22 0.00 -16.62
C TRP A 104 6.14 -0.26 -15.43
N CYS A 105 6.19 -1.51 -14.93
CA CYS A 105 7.02 -1.93 -13.81
C CYS A 105 8.19 -2.79 -14.30
N VAL A 106 9.41 -2.39 -13.94
CA VAL A 106 10.64 -3.14 -14.22
C VAL A 106 11.14 -3.78 -12.90
N PRO A 107 10.79 -5.04 -12.60
CA PRO A 107 11.26 -5.70 -11.37
C PRO A 107 12.75 -6.05 -11.49
N ILE A 108 13.53 -5.72 -10.46
CA ILE A 108 14.97 -6.01 -10.41
C ILE A 108 15.26 -6.86 -9.16
N LYS A 109 15.62 -8.13 -9.37
CA LYS A 109 16.09 -9.02 -8.30
C LYS A 109 17.60 -8.83 -8.08
N ALA A 110 17.97 -8.01 -7.11
CA ALA A 110 19.37 -7.72 -6.80
C ALA A 110 19.63 -7.65 -5.29
N ASN A 111 20.90 -7.84 -4.89
CA ASN A 111 21.36 -7.52 -3.54
C ASN A 111 21.63 -6.02 -3.44
N VAL A 112 20.79 -5.29 -2.71
CA VAL A 112 20.88 -3.83 -2.54
C VAL A 112 22.23 -3.32 -2.00
N MET A 113 22.98 -4.15 -1.26
CA MET A 113 24.31 -3.77 -0.74
C MET A 113 25.41 -3.78 -1.81
N THR A 114 25.23 -4.53 -2.90
CA THR A 114 26.23 -4.73 -3.95
C THR A 114 25.72 -4.37 -5.35
N TYR A 115 24.54 -3.74 -5.42
CA TYR A 115 23.92 -3.32 -6.67
C TYR A 115 24.64 -2.10 -7.25
N ASP A 116 24.65 -2.00 -8.59
CA ASP A 116 25.28 -0.89 -9.30
C ASP A 116 24.37 0.34 -9.33
N TRP A 117 24.33 1.01 -8.18
CA TRP A 117 23.55 2.23 -7.99
C TRP A 117 24.06 3.41 -8.81
N ASP A 118 25.33 3.42 -9.22
CA ASP A 118 25.91 4.51 -10.01
C ASP A 118 25.39 4.48 -11.45
N ASN A 119 25.33 3.29 -12.07
CA ASN A 119 24.68 3.15 -13.36
C ASN A 119 23.16 3.42 -13.29
N LEU A 120 22.45 2.96 -12.26
CA LEU A 120 21.02 3.29 -12.11
C LEU A 120 20.76 4.80 -11.97
N ALA A 121 21.58 5.50 -11.17
CA ALA A 121 21.47 6.94 -10.95
C ALA A 121 21.82 7.78 -12.19
N ALA A 122 22.64 7.25 -13.10
CA ALA A 122 23.00 7.89 -14.36
C ALA A 122 21.87 7.80 -15.40
N GLU A 123 21.16 6.68 -15.45
CA GLU A 123 20.04 6.47 -16.38
C GLU A 123 18.74 7.16 -15.93
N CYS A 124 18.46 7.22 -14.61
CA CYS A 124 17.20 7.76 -14.11
C CYS A 124 17.33 8.47 -12.75
N GLN A 125 16.42 9.43 -12.52
CA GLN A 125 16.19 10.09 -11.24
C GLN A 125 14.74 9.86 -10.82
N PHE A 126 14.52 9.53 -9.54
CA PHE A 126 13.21 9.17 -9.01
C PHE A 126 12.57 10.35 -8.25
N ASP A 127 11.35 10.72 -8.65
CA ASP A 127 10.52 11.70 -7.91
C ASP A 127 10.05 11.16 -6.55
N VAL A 128 9.91 9.83 -6.44
CA VAL A 128 9.44 9.13 -5.23
C VAL A 128 10.27 7.87 -5.01
N ILE A 129 10.80 7.71 -3.80
CA ILE A 129 11.45 6.48 -3.33
C ILE A 129 10.61 5.90 -2.20
N LEU A 130 10.14 4.66 -2.35
CA LEU A 130 9.56 3.87 -1.27
C LEU A 130 10.58 2.82 -0.81
N MET A 131 10.76 2.68 0.50
CA MET A 131 11.59 1.63 1.09
C MET A 131 10.93 0.98 2.29
N ASP A 132 11.10 -0.33 2.38
CA ASP A 132 10.84 -1.14 3.57
C ASP A 132 12.13 -1.91 3.93
N PRO A 133 13.08 -1.27 4.64
CA PRO A 133 14.35 -1.90 4.96
C PRO A 133 14.13 -3.10 5.89
N PRO A 134 14.83 -4.25 5.69
CA PRO A 134 14.69 -5.43 6.54
C PRO A 134 15.42 -5.20 7.88
N TRP A 135 14.84 -4.35 8.73
CA TRP A 135 15.43 -3.83 9.96
C TRP A 135 15.90 -4.94 10.90
N GLN A 136 17.14 -4.85 11.39
CA GLN A 136 17.62 -5.71 12.46
C GLN A 136 16.88 -5.41 13.78
N LEU A 137 15.99 -6.33 14.17
CA LEU A 137 15.14 -6.25 15.36
C LEU A 137 15.91 -6.43 16.67
N ALA A 138 16.89 -7.34 16.70
CA ALA A 138 17.75 -7.62 17.84
C ALA A 138 19.12 -8.15 17.40
N THR A 139 20.17 -7.87 18.19
CA THR A 139 21.54 -8.37 17.96
C THR A 139 21.79 -9.75 18.56
N HIS A 140 20.89 -10.22 19.42
CA HIS A 140 20.88 -11.56 20.02
C HIS A 140 19.55 -12.26 19.70
N ALA A 141 19.52 -13.59 19.84
CA ALA A 141 18.42 -14.46 19.44
C ALA A 141 17.03 -13.96 19.95
N PRO A 142 15.97 -14.03 19.12
CA PRO A 142 14.67 -13.47 19.45
C PRO A 142 14.06 -14.15 20.69
N THR A 143 14.05 -13.43 21.82
CA THR A 143 13.65 -13.92 23.15
C THR A 143 12.16 -14.26 23.31
N ARG A 144 11.36 -14.22 22.23
CA ARG A 144 9.90 -14.42 22.25
C ARG A 144 9.36 -15.22 21.05
N GLY A 145 10.19 -16.06 20.42
CA GLY A 145 9.71 -17.00 19.38
C GLY A 145 9.27 -16.36 18.05
N VAL A 146 9.58 -15.08 17.82
CA VAL A 146 9.37 -14.44 16.51
C VAL A 146 10.42 -14.97 15.55
N ALA A 147 10.08 -16.02 14.80
CA ALA A 147 10.87 -16.49 13.68
C ALA A 147 10.79 -15.47 12.54
N ILE A 148 11.95 -15.06 12.02
CA ILE A 148 12.06 -14.14 10.89
C ILE A 148 12.61 -14.95 9.73
N ALA A 149 11.79 -15.17 8.70
CA ALA A 149 12.11 -16.06 7.58
C ALA A 149 13.06 -15.41 6.54
N TYR A 150 13.53 -14.18 6.78
CA TYR A 150 14.36 -13.41 5.84
C TYR A 150 15.60 -12.81 6.52
N GLN A 151 16.63 -12.54 5.71
CA GLN A 151 17.86 -11.92 6.18
C GLN A 151 17.65 -10.45 6.55
N GLN A 152 18.01 -10.07 7.78
CA GLN A 152 17.99 -8.69 8.24
C GLN A 152 19.27 -7.95 7.85
N LEU A 153 19.17 -6.63 7.67
CA LEU A 153 20.30 -5.74 7.48
C LEU A 153 20.63 -4.96 8.76
N PRO A 154 21.90 -4.91 9.19
CA PRO A 154 22.37 -3.99 10.20
C PRO A 154 22.13 -2.52 9.80
N ASP A 155 21.91 -1.65 10.78
CA ASP A 155 21.58 -0.24 10.53
C ASP A 155 22.66 0.48 9.69
N ILE A 156 23.94 0.12 9.83
CA ILE A 156 25.04 0.68 9.04
C ILE A 156 24.93 0.32 7.55
N CYS A 157 24.52 -0.90 7.22
CA CYS A 157 24.36 -1.36 5.83
C CYS A 157 23.18 -0.67 5.14
N ILE A 158 22.13 -0.34 5.90
CA ILE A 158 21.01 0.49 5.41
C ILE A 158 21.49 1.94 5.23
N GLU A 159 22.25 2.45 6.19
CA GLU A 159 22.75 3.83 6.22
C GLU A 159 23.72 4.18 5.07
N ASP A 160 24.48 3.19 4.60
CA ASP A 160 25.42 3.34 3.49
C ASP A 160 24.79 3.20 2.09
N LEU A 161 23.47 2.93 2.00
CA LEU A 161 22.77 2.94 0.71
C LEU A 161 22.82 4.33 0.06
N PRO A 162 23.16 4.44 -1.24
CA PRO A 162 23.41 5.71 -1.91
C PRO A 162 22.12 6.43 -2.36
N VAL A 163 21.08 6.40 -1.53
CA VAL A 163 19.78 7.08 -1.74
C VAL A 163 19.91 8.52 -2.26
N PRO A 164 20.86 9.37 -1.79
CA PRO A 164 21.00 10.74 -2.28
C PRO A 164 21.35 10.88 -3.76
N LYS A 165 21.92 9.82 -4.39
CA LYS A 165 22.23 9.79 -5.82
C LYS A 165 21.00 9.54 -6.69
N LEU A 166 19.98 8.87 -6.15
CA LEU A 166 18.82 8.39 -6.90
C LEU A 166 17.70 9.44 -7.06
N SER A 167 17.71 10.49 -6.24
CA SER A 167 16.68 11.52 -6.26
C SER A 167 17.28 12.86 -5.86
N SER A 168 17.22 13.83 -6.77
CA SER A 168 17.72 15.20 -6.55
C SER A 168 16.68 16.09 -5.86
N ASN A 169 15.40 15.92 -6.19
CA ASN A 169 14.23 16.57 -5.62
C ASN A 169 13.09 15.54 -5.64
N GLY A 170 12.28 15.46 -4.58
CA GLY A 170 11.25 14.45 -4.48
C GLY A 170 10.90 14.03 -3.06
N PHE A 171 10.22 12.90 -2.95
CA PHE A 171 9.76 12.33 -1.69
C PHE A 171 10.42 10.99 -1.38
N ILE A 172 10.60 10.72 -0.09
CA ILE A 172 10.99 9.40 0.43
C ILE A 172 9.93 8.91 1.41
N PHE A 173 9.58 7.63 1.29
CA PHE A 173 8.64 6.92 2.14
C PHE A 173 9.39 5.75 2.78
N ILE A 174 9.53 5.77 4.11
CA ILE A 174 10.32 4.77 4.85
C ILE A 174 9.41 4.03 5.85
N TRP A 175 9.12 2.76 5.60
CA TRP A 175 8.49 1.91 6.61
C TRP A 175 9.43 1.67 7.79
N VAL A 176 8.93 1.92 9.00
CA VAL A 176 9.70 1.85 10.25
C VAL A 176 9.00 1.02 11.31
N ILE A 177 9.81 0.21 12.00
CA ILE A 177 9.42 -0.49 13.23
C ILE A 177 9.65 0.40 14.47
N ASN A 178 8.94 0.11 15.56
CA ASN A 178 8.87 1.00 16.73
C ASN A 178 10.21 1.33 17.41
N ASN A 179 11.23 0.48 17.31
CA ASN A 179 12.57 0.76 17.85
C ASN A 179 13.53 1.45 16.84
N LYS A 180 13.10 1.72 15.60
CA LYS A 180 13.93 2.31 14.53
C LYS A 180 13.57 3.75 14.16
N TYR A 181 12.53 4.35 14.74
CA TYR A 181 12.13 5.74 14.49
C TYR A 181 13.32 6.72 14.55
N ALA A 182 14.09 6.71 15.64
CA ALA A 182 15.24 7.61 15.81
C ALA A 182 16.28 7.42 14.68
N LYS A 183 16.65 6.17 14.37
CA LYS A 183 17.56 5.85 13.27
C LYS A 183 16.98 6.29 11.92
N ALA A 184 15.69 6.11 11.65
CA ALA A 184 15.09 6.57 10.40
C ALA A 184 15.08 8.11 10.25
N PHE A 185 14.92 8.86 11.34
CA PHE A 185 15.14 10.31 11.33
C PHE A 185 16.61 10.68 11.09
N ASP A 186 17.58 9.90 11.60
CA ASP A 186 19.00 10.08 11.26
C ASP A 186 19.27 9.81 9.78
N LEU A 187 18.69 8.75 9.22
CA LEU A 187 18.80 8.39 7.80
C LEU A 187 18.26 9.49 6.89
N MET A 188 17.03 9.98 7.13
CA MET A 188 16.46 11.09 6.36
C MET A 188 17.39 12.32 6.39
N ARG A 189 17.92 12.68 7.57
CA ARG A 189 18.87 13.79 7.72
C ARG A 189 20.18 13.55 6.96
N LYS A 190 20.79 12.35 7.07
CA LYS A 190 22.02 11.98 6.34
C LYS A 190 21.80 12.00 4.83
N TRP A 191 20.62 11.62 4.35
CA TRP A 191 20.28 11.59 2.92
C TRP A 191 19.76 12.93 2.36
N GLY A 192 19.62 13.95 3.20
CA GLY A 192 19.20 15.30 2.81
C GLY A 192 17.68 15.52 2.72
N TYR A 193 16.87 14.59 3.23
CA TYR A 193 15.42 14.75 3.32
C TYR A 193 15.02 15.41 4.64
N ARG A 194 14.02 16.30 4.59
CA ARG A 194 13.32 16.80 5.78
C ARG A 194 12.04 16.01 5.98
N TYR A 195 11.82 15.50 7.19
CA TYR A 195 10.53 14.91 7.57
C TYR A 195 9.40 15.93 7.36
N VAL A 196 8.28 15.47 6.82
CA VAL A 196 7.08 16.28 6.57
C VAL A 196 5.82 15.71 7.21
N ASP A 197 5.65 14.38 7.21
CA ASP A 197 4.43 13.72 7.72
C ASP A 197 4.67 12.21 7.97
N ASP A 198 3.71 11.49 8.55
CA ASP A 198 3.72 10.02 8.61
C ASP A 198 2.40 9.36 8.21
N ILE A 199 2.50 8.22 7.52
CA ILE A 199 1.36 7.36 7.20
C ILE A 199 1.35 6.22 8.21
N THR A 200 0.25 6.07 8.94
CA THR A 200 0.10 4.98 9.93
C THR A 200 -0.83 3.89 9.36
N TRP A 201 -0.28 2.69 9.15
CA TRP A 201 -1.07 1.49 8.81
C TRP A 201 -1.60 0.86 10.10
N VAL A 202 -2.92 0.95 10.31
CA VAL A 202 -3.60 0.34 11.46
C VAL A 202 -3.91 -1.12 11.18
N LYS A 203 -3.39 -2.03 12.02
CA LYS A 203 -3.62 -3.48 11.90
C LYS A 203 -4.90 -3.88 12.62
N GLN A 204 -5.81 -4.50 11.86
CA GLN A 204 -7.08 -5.02 12.36
C GLN A 204 -7.17 -6.52 12.11
N THR A 205 -7.93 -7.23 12.94
CA THR A 205 -8.32 -8.62 12.70
C THR A 205 -9.44 -8.68 11.66
N VAL A 206 -9.70 -9.87 11.11
CA VAL A 206 -10.85 -10.14 10.20
C VAL A 206 -12.20 -9.65 10.78
N ASN A 207 -12.33 -9.66 12.11
CA ASN A 207 -13.50 -9.18 12.84
C ASN A 207 -13.48 -7.67 13.12
N ARG A 208 -12.66 -6.89 12.40
CA ARG A 208 -12.46 -5.43 12.53
C ARG A 208 -12.10 -4.94 13.94
N ARG A 209 -11.52 -5.81 14.77
CA ARG A 209 -10.97 -5.44 16.08
C ARG A 209 -9.50 -5.07 15.93
N MET A 210 -8.98 -4.19 16.78
CA MET A 210 -7.55 -3.89 16.79
C MET A 210 -6.72 -5.16 17.00
N ALA A 211 -5.68 -5.35 16.18
CA ALA A 211 -4.74 -6.44 16.35
C ALA A 211 -3.97 -6.28 17.68
N LYS A 212 -3.56 -7.41 18.29
CA LYS A 212 -2.83 -7.43 19.56
C LYS A 212 -1.40 -7.93 19.34
N GLY A 213 -0.60 -7.17 18.60
CA GLY A 213 0.81 -7.44 18.42
C GLY A 213 1.60 -7.26 19.72
N HIS A 214 2.62 -8.09 19.90
CA HIS A 214 3.51 -8.02 21.06
C HIS A 214 4.49 -6.85 20.91
N GLY A 215 4.56 -6.01 21.95
CA GLY A 215 5.60 -5.00 22.10
C GLY A 215 6.39 -5.16 23.39
N TYR A 216 7.32 -4.25 23.64
CA TYR A 216 8.12 -4.26 24.87
C TYR A 216 7.37 -3.64 26.06
N TYR A 217 6.89 -2.40 25.91
CA TYR A 217 6.13 -1.67 26.96
C TYR A 217 4.62 -1.61 26.71
N LEU A 218 4.20 -1.55 25.45
CA LEU A 218 2.80 -1.43 25.03
C LEU A 218 2.49 -2.47 23.95
N GLN A 219 1.23 -2.87 23.80
CA GLN A 219 0.81 -3.67 22.64
C GLN A 219 0.94 -2.85 21.35
N HIS A 220 1.16 -3.54 20.23
CA HIS A 220 1.39 -2.93 18.93
C HIS A 220 0.28 -3.35 17.96
N ALA A 221 -0.39 -2.36 17.39
CA ALA A 221 -1.52 -2.54 16.47
C ALA A 221 -1.38 -1.65 15.23
N LYS A 222 -0.16 -1.17 14.94
CA LYS A 222 0.14 -0.31 13.80
C LYS A 222 1.57 -0.50 13.31
N GLU A 223 1.78 -0.17 12.04
CA GLU A 223 3.09 0.17 11.46
C GLU A 223 3.04 1.61 10.95
N THR A 224 4.20 2.20 10.69
CA THR A 224 4.31 3.60 10.26
C THR A 224 5.29 3.71 9.12
N CYS A 225 4.93 4.53 8.13
CA CYS A 225 5.78 4.95 7.03
C CYS A 225 6.06 6.45 7.19
N LEU A 226 7.32 6.81 7.45
CA LEU A 226 7.73 8.21 7.56
C LEU A 226 7.86 8.81 6.16
N VAL A 227 7.33 10.03 5.99
CA VAL A 227 7.41 10.78 4.75
C VAL A 227 8.45 11.90 4.90
N GLY A 228 9.46 11.89 4.02
CA GLY A 228 10.45 12.94 3.89
C GLY A 228 10.34 13.64 2.53
N LYS A 229 10.65 14.93 2.48
CA LYS A 229 10.76 15.73 1.27
C LYS A 229 12.17 16.30 1.13
N LYS A 230 12.71 16.28 -0.08
CA LYS A 230 13.97 16.95 -0.46
C LYS A 230 13.67 18.33 -1.06
#